data_AF-A0AB39K7J5-F1
#
_entry.id   AF-A0AB39K7J5-F1
#
_cell.length_a   1.000
_cell.length_b   1.000
_cell.length_c   1.000
_cell.angle_alpha   90.00
_cell.angle_beta   90.00
_cell.angle_gamma   90.00
#
_symmetry.space_group_name_H-M   'P 1'
#
loop_
_entity.id
_entity.type
_entity.pdbx_description
1 polymer ?
#
loop_
_entity_poly.entity_id
_entity_poly.type
_entity_poly.pdbx_seq_one_letter_code
_entity_poly.pdbx_strand_id
1 'polypeptide(L)' 'MFREFHEEKEHGYMGEYDEKHNLVEVYDIFKERMKKIEGTYQWVLPSSGEVFFVEEDPLYIR' A
#
# COMPACT_ATOMS: atom_id res chain seq x y z
N MET A 1 19.73 29.87 7.67
CA MET A 1 18.32 29.52 7.48
C MET A 1 18.28 28.00 7.31
N PHE A 2 17.85 27.28 8.35
CA PHE A 2 17.72 25.83 8.29
C PHE A 2 16.51 25.52 7.42
N ARG A 3 16.72 24.82 6.29
CA ARG A 3 15.63 24.20 5.55
C ARG A 3 15.34 22.90 6.29
N GLU A 4 14.16 22.81 6.91
CA GLU A 4 13.61 21.52 7.31
C GLU A 4 13.43 20.72 6.02
N PHE A 5 14.35 19.80 5.76
CA PHE A 5 14.08 18.70 4.87
C PHE A 5 13.03 17.86 5.59
N HIS A 6 11.75 18.08 5.29
CA HIS A 6 10.82 16.97 5.38
C HIS A 6 11.36 15.96 4.39
N GLU A 7 12.12 14.98 4.87
CA GLU A 7 12.26 13.72 4.16
C GLU A 7 10.81 13.27 3.90
N GLU A 8 10.30 13.53 2.70
CA GLU A 8 9.17 12.79 2.19
C GLU A 8 9.63 11.34 2.29
N LYS A 9 9.21 10.66 3.36
CA LYS A 9 9.41 9.22 3.48
C LYS A 9 8.98 8.65 2.14
N GLU A 10 9.86 7.91 1.47
CA GLU A 10 9.49 7.23 0.23
C GLU A 10 8.36 6.27 0.57
N HIS A 11 7.12 6.69 0.34
CA HIS A 11 5.94 5.85 0.49
C HIS A 11 5.85 5.02 -0.78
N GLY A 12 6.48 3.85 -0.74
CA GLY A 12 6.39 2.84 -1.79
C GLY A 12 5.62 1.63 -1.29
N TYR A 13 4.72 1.11 -2.12
CA TYR A 13 4.01 -0.13 -1.83
C TYR A 13 4.13 -1.08 -3.02
N MET A 14 4.19 -2.37 -2.72
CA MET A 14 4.21 -3.44 -3.71
C MET A 14 2.97 -4.30 -3.54
N GLY A 15 2.22 -4.48 -4.62
CA GLY A 15 1.06 -5.36 -4.67
C GLY A 15 1.41 -6.68 -5.37
N GLU A 16 1.01 -7.80 -4.78
CA GLU A 16 0.98 -9.10 -5.44
C GLU A 16 -0.43 -9.39 -5.95
N TYR A 17 -0.51 -9.93 -7.16
CA TYR A 17 -1.77 -10.22 -7.84
C TYR A 17 -1.87 -11.71 -8.17
N ASP A 18 -3.08 -12.26 -8.12
CA ASP A 18 -3.35 -13.63 -8.56
C ASP A 18 -3.43 -13.74 -10.11
N GLU A 19 -3.61 -14.96 -10.62
CA GLU A 19 -3.76 -15.23 -12.06
C GLU A 19 -4.98 -14.55 -12.70
N LYS A 20 -5.96 -14.13 -11.88
CA LYS A 20 -7.16 -13.41 -12.29
C LYS A 20 -7.02 -11.90 -12.15
N HIS A 21 -5.80 -11.41 -11.86
CA HIS A 21 -5.47 -10.01 -11.64
C HIS A 21 -6.16 -9.38 -10.42
N ASN A 22 -6.51 -10.17 -9.39
CA ASN A 22 -6.97 -9.60 -8.12
C ASN A 22 -5.77 -9.34 -7.21
N LEU A 23 -5.72 -8.17 -6.58
CA LEU A 23 -4.76 -7.86 -5.53
C LEU A 23 -4.95 -8.79 -4.31
N VAL A 24 -3.93 -9.60 -4.02
CA VAL A 24 -3.95 -10.59 -2.92
C VAL A 24 -3.12 -10.17 -1.72
N GLU A 25 -2.00 -9.48 -1.92
CA GLU A 25 -1.10 -9.05 -0.84
C GLU A 25 -0.52 -7.67 -1.14
N VAL A 26 -0.30 -6.87 -0.10
CA VAL A 26 0.34 -5.55 -0.18
C VAL A 26 1.47 -5.49 0.82
N TYR A 27 2.60 -4.95 0.39
CA TYR A 27 3.80 -4.78 1.17
C TYR A 27 4.27 -3.33 1.13
N ASP A 28 4.88 -2.86 2.22
CA ASP A 28 5.61 -1.59 2.20
C ASP A 28 7.04 -1.75 1.65
N ILE A 29 7.81 -0.66 1.60
CA ILE A 29 9.22 -0.67 1.18
C ILE A 29 10.12 -1.54 2.08
N PHE A 30 9.71 -1.80 3.31
CA PHE A 30 10.42 -2.65 4.27
C PHE A 30 10.00 -4.11 4.19
N LYS A 31 9.15 -4.47 3.22
CA LYS A 31 8.55 -5.80 3.03
C LYS A 31 7.68 -6.24 4.20
N GLU A 32 7.18 -5.30 4.99
CA GLU A 32 6.14 -5.56 5.96
C GLU A 32 4.83 -5.83 5.22
N ARG A 33 4.20 -6.96 5.56
CA ARG A 33 2.91 -7.34 5.00
C ARG A 33 1.80 -6.51 5.62
N MET A 34 1.05 -5.82 4.80
CA MET A 34 -0.17 -5.14 5.20
C MET A 34 -1.31 -6.14 5.39
N LYS A 35 -2.24 -5.82 6.28
CA LYS A 35 -3.43 -6.62 6.55
C LYS A 35 -4.65 -5.98 5.88
N LYS A 36 -5.35 -6.74 5.05
CA LYS A 36 -6.61 -6.30 4.47
C LYS A 36 -7.68 -6.16 5.55
N ILE A 37 -8.45 -5.08 5.48
CA ILE A 37 -9.66 -4.90 6.29
C ILE A 37 -10.83 -5.46 5.50
N GLU A 38 -11.31 -6.63 5.92
CA GLU A 38 -12.40 -7.36 5.26
C GLU A 38 -13.64 -6.48 5.04
N GLY A 39 -14.26 -6.60 3.86
CA GLY A 39 -15.42 -5.78 3.47
C GLY A 39 -15.09 -4.35 3.03
N THR A 40 -13.81 -3.99 2.92
CA THR A 40 -13.36 -2.66 2.47
C THR A 40 -12.21 -2.77 1.45
N TYR A 41 -11.86 -1.64 0.82
CA TYR A 41 -10.64 -1.48 0.00
C TYR A 41 -9.44 -0.98 0.82
N GLN A 42 -9.48 -1.16 2.15
CA GLN A 42 -8.48 -0.63 3.06
C GLN A 42 -7.49 -1.70 3.51
N TRP A 43 -6.25 -1.26 3.69
CA TRP A 43 -5.13 -2.07 4.17
C TRP A 43 -4.46 -1.36 5.34
N VAL A 44 -4.17 -2.10 6.41
CA VAL A 44 -3.50 -1.57 7.61
C VAL A 44 -2.07 -2.09 7.68
N LEU A 45 -1.12 -1.20 7.96
CA LEU A 45 0.25 -1.58 8.30
C LEU A 45 0.28 -1.96 9.79
N PRO A 46 0.58 -3.23 10.15
CA PRO A 46 0.50 -3.69 11.54
C PRO A 46 1.42 -2.94 12.52
N SER A 47 2.61 -2.54 12.08
CA SER A 47 3.62 -1.89 12.92
C SER A 47 3.22 -0.48 13.36
N SER A 48 2.65 0.31 12.45
CA SER A 48 2.28 1.71 12.70
C SER A 48 0.80 1.93 12.96
N GLY A 49 -0.06 0.99 12.53
CA GLY A 49 -1.51 1.13 12.54
C GLY A 49 -2.05 2.07 11.46
N GLU A 50 -1.20 2.53 10.54
CA GLU A 50 -1.61 3.39 9.43
C GLU A 50 -2.50 2.62 8.46
N VAL A 51 -3.57 3.28 7.99
CA VAL A 51 -4.57 2.69 7.09
C VAL A 51 -4.53 3.40 5.75
N PHE A 52 -4.45 2.61 4.69
CA PHE A 52 -4.35 3.08 3.31
C PHE A 52 -5.52 2.54 2.50
N PHE A 53 -6.05 3.37 1.60
CA PHE A 53 -6.95 2.90 0.55
C PHE A 53 -6.11 2.38 -0.61
N VAL A 54 -6.34 1.14 -1.01
CA VAL A 54 -5.70 0.54 -2.17
C VAL A 54 -6.81 0.22 -3.16
N GLU A 55 -6.97 1.10 -4.14
CA GLU A 55 -7.87 0.90 -5.27
C GLU A 55 -7.09 0.32 -6.44
N GLU A 56 -7.62 -0.74 -7.05
CA GLU A 56 -7.17 -1.19 -8.35
C GLU A 56 -7.64 -0.15 -9.36
N ASP A 57 -6.71 0.58 -9.98
CA ASP A 57 -7.05 1.59 -10.98
C ASP A 57 -7.76 0.88 -12.17
N PRO A 58 -9.06 1.13 -12.40
CA PRO A 58 -9.79 0.45 -13.46
C PRO A 58 -9.28 0.81 -14.86
N LEU A 59 -8.45 1.86 -14.98
CA LEU A 59 -7.81 2.29 -16.23
C LEU A 59 -6.47 1.59 -16.50
N TYR A 60 -5.96 0.77 -15.57
CA TYR A 60 -4.76 -0.04 -15.78
C TYR A 60 -5.07 -1.40 -16.43
N ILE A 61 -6.11 -1.44 -17.28
CA ILE A 61 -6.38 -2.54 -18.21
C ILE A 61 -5.91 -2.05 -19.57
N ARG A 62 -4.69 -2.40 -19.97
CA ARG A 62 -4.11 -2.03 -21.28
C ARG A 62 -3.92 -3.24 -22.16
#